data_AF-A0A2G4KDM8-F1
#
_entry.id   AF-A0A2G4KDM8-F1
#
_cell.length_a   1.000
_cell.length_b   1.000
_cell.length_c   1.000
_cell.angle_alpha   90.00
_cell.angle_beta   90.00
_cell.angle_gamma   90.00
#
_symmetry.space_group_name_H-M   'P 1'
#
loop_
_entity.id
_entity.type
_entity.pdbx_description
1 polymer ?
#
loop_
_entity_poly.entity_id
_entity_poly.type
_entity_poly.pdbx_seq_one_letter_code
_entity_poly.pdbx_strand_id
1 'polypeptide(L)'
;MTQVQAQTWCDRLQAKLMAALDAAWETIATSDDPAMIKRARERAKACGEFAAQARRIAAMTPAPRLARPSAGLSLPAPASEGQGDAPPMRALHRLKGGARGRL
;
A
#
# COMPACT_ATOMS: atom_id res chain seq x y z
N MET A 1 -26.36 7.11 -2.70
CA MET A 1 -25.32 7.35 -3.73
C MET A 1 -24.91 6.01 -4.32
N THR A 2 -24.92 5.87 -5.64
CA THR A 2 -24.48 4.63 -6.30
C THR A 2 -22.96 4.53 -6.25
N GLN A 3 -22.40 3.32 -6.27
CA GLN A 3 -20.95 3.08 -6.21
C GLN A 3 -20.17 3.85 -7.29
N VAL A 4 -20.76 3.98 -8.48
CA VAL A 4 -20.21 4.75 -9.61
C VAL A 4 -20.05 6.25 -9.27
N GLN A 5 -20.96 6.82 -8.48
CA GLN A 5 -20.88 8.21 -8.03
C GLN A 5 -19.75 8.43 -7.02
N ALA A 6 -19.52 7.48 -6.11
CA ALA A 6 -18.42 7.56 -5.14
C ALA A 6 -17.05 7.49 -5.84
N GLN A 7 -16.90 6.62 -6.84
CA GLN A 7 -15.67 6.51 -7.64
C GLN A 7 -15.38 7.80 -8.40
N THR A 8 -16.38 8.32 -9.11
CA THR A 8 -16.28 9.59 -9.87
C THR A 8 -15.94 10.76 -8.96
N TRP A 9 -16.46 10.78 -7.72
CA TRP A 9 -16.12 11.80 -6.73
C TRP A 9 -14.66 11.70 -6.29
N CYS A 10 -14.16 10.50 -5.99
CA CYS A 10 -12.75 10.28 -5.66
C CYS A 10 -11.81 10.73 -6.79
N ASP A 11 -12.13 10.38 -8.03
CA ASP A 11 -11.32 10.75 -9.20
C ASP A 11 -11.23 12.27 -9.38
N ARG A 12 -12.38 12.97 -9.27
CA ARG A 12 -12.43 14.43 -9.32
C ARG A 12 -11.68 15.09 -8.17
N LEU A 13 -11.71 14.49 -6.98
CA LEU A 13 -10.99 15.00 -5.83
C LEU A 13 -9.47 14.81 -6.01
N GLN A 14 -9.05 13.64 -6.49
CA GLN A 14 -7.65 13.37 -6.78
C GLN A 14 -7.10 14.35 -7.83
N ALA A 15 -7.83 14.59 -8.92
CA ALA A 15 -7.41 15.55 -9.95
C ALA A 15 -7.23 16.98 -9.39
N LYS A 16 -8.12 17.43 -8.48
CA LYS A 16 -7.99 18.73 -7.82
C LYS A 16 -6.77 18.82 -6.91
N LEU A 17 -6.49 17.75 -6.16
CA LEU A 17 -5.34 17.70 -5.25
C LEU A 17 -4.02 17.68 -6.04
N MET A 18 -3.96 16.95 -7.14
CA MET A 18 -2.80 16.96 -8.06
C MET A 18 -2.56 18.36 -8.61
N ALA A 19 -3.58 19.01 -9.19
CA ALA A 19 -3.45 20.37 -9.73
C ALA A 19 -3.02 21.39 -8.67
N ALA A 20 -3.46 21.23 -7.42
CA ALA A 20 -3.05 22.10 -6.32
C ALA A 20 -1.59 21.88 -5.90
N LEU A 21 -1.09 20.65 -5.96
CA LEU A 21 0.32 20.33 -5.72
C LEU A 21 1.20 20.86 -6.85
N ASP A 22 0.78 20.70 -8.11
CA ASP A 22 1.49 21.23 -9.27
C ASP A 22 1.62 22.76 -9.20
N ALA A 23 0.54 23.46 -8.85
CA ALA A 23 0.58 24.91 -8.64
C ALA A 23 1.49 25.33 -7.47
N ALA A 24 1.53 24.53 -6.40
CA ALA A 24 2.43 24.78 -5.28
C ALA A 24 3.89 24.54 -5.68
N TRP A 25 4.17 23.50 -6.47
CA TRP A 25 5.48 23.23 -7.03
C TRP A 25 5.97 24.37 -7.92
N GLU A 26 5.12 24.83 -8.84
CA GLU A 26 5.43 25.95 -9.73
C GLU A 26 5.73 27.23 -8.94
N THR A 27 4.97 27.50 -7.87
CA THR A 27 5.25 28.64 -6.99
C THR A 27 6.62 28.51 -6.34
N ILE A 28 7.03 27.32 -5.88
CA ILE A 28 8.34 27.11 -5.26
C ILE A 28 9.47 27.19 -6.29
N ALA A 29 9.23 26.74 -7.52
CA ALA A 29 10.21 26.76 -8.60
C ALA A 29 10.47 28.17 -9.16
N THR A 30 9.44 29.02 -9.17
CA THR A 30 9.45 30.31 -9.88
C THR A 30 9.55 31.51 -8.93
N SER A 31 9.29 31.35 -7.63
CA SER A 31 9.35 32.44 -6.64
C SER A 31 10.50 32.29 -5.65
N ASP A 32 11.31 33.33 -5.51
CA ASP A 32 12.33 33.47 -4.45
C ASP A 32 11.81 34.11 -3.15
N ASP A 33 10.53 34.52 -3.10
CA ASP A 33 9.93 35.04 -1.86
C ASP A 33 9.74 33.90 -0.82
N PRO A 34 10.43 33.95 0.34
CA PRO A 34 10.30 32.94 1.38
C PRO A 34 8.87 32.82 1.93
N ALA A 35 8.07 33.89 1.90
CA ALA A 35 6.67 33.84 2.33
C ALA A 35 5.79 33.06 1.35
N MET A 36 6.02 33.20 0.04
CA MET A 36 5.32 32.45 -1.00
C MET A 36 5.71 30.96 -0.97
N ILE A 37 7.00 30.66 -0.80
CA ILE A 37 7.48 29.28 -0.64
C ILE A 37 6.84 28.61 0.60
N LYS A 38 6.79 29.32 1.74
CA LYS A 38 6.15 28.80 2.95
C LYS A 38 4.66 28.53 2.72
N ARG A 39 3.93 29.46 2.10
CA ARG A 39 2.51 29.27 1.77
C ARG A 39 2.29 28.09 0.81
N ALA A 40 3.14 27.93 -0.19
CA ALA A 40 3.07 26.79 -1.12
C ALA A 40 3.30 25.45 -0.40
N ARG A 41 4.27 25.38 0.52
CA ARG A 41 4.49 24.19 1.36
C ARG A 41 3.32 23.89 2.29
N GLU A 42 2.75 24.90 2.94
CA GLU A 42 1.55 24.73 3.78
C GLU A 42 0.36 24.23 2.94
N ARG A 43 0.22 24.72 1.71
CA ARG A 43 -0.81 24.24 0.77
C ARG A 43 -0.59 22.77 0.41
N ALA A 44 0.65 22.36 0.13
CA ALA A 44 0.98 20.96 -0.13
C ALA A 44 0.69 20.06 1.09
N LYS A 45 1.00 20.52 2.31
CA LYS A 45 0.68 19.82 3.55
C LYS A 45 -0.83 19.65 3.75
N ALA A 46 -1.60 20.72 3.57
CA ALA A 46 -3.06 20.68 3.63
C ALA A 46 -3.65 19.69 2.61
N CYS A 47 -3.10 19.65 1.38
CA CYS A 47 -3.52 18.66 0.37
C CYS A 47 -3.31 17.21 0.84
N GLY A 48 -2.20 16.93 1.54
CA GLY A 48 -1.93 15.63 2.14
C GLY A 48 -2.93 15.25 3.24
N GLU A 49 -3.29 16.20 4.11
CA GLU A 49 -4.29 15.99 5.17
C GLU A 49 -5.69 15.74 4.57
N PHE A 50 -6.09 16.53 3.55
CA PHE A 50 -7.32 16.30 2.82
C PHE A 50 -7.37 14.93 2.14
N ALA A 51 -6.26 14.50 1.53
CA ALA A 51 -6.17 13.18 0.93
C ALA A 51 -6.34 12.05 1.97
N ALA A 52 -5.75 12.20 3.16
CA ALA A 52 -5.90 11.23 4.24
C ALA A 52 -7.35 11.13 4.73
N GLN A 53 -8.05 12.26 4.87
CA GLN A 53 -9.47 12.28 5.23
C GLN A 53 -10.34 11.68 4.12
N ALA A 54 -10.05 11.99 2.85
CA ALA A 54 -10.74 11.41 1.71
C ALA A 54 -10.62 9.88 1.67
N ARG A 55 -9.44 9.33 2.00
CA ARG A 55 -9.24 7.87 2.11
C ARG A 55 -10.08 7.26 3.23
N ARG A 56 -10.24 7.94 4.36
CA ARG A 56 -11.14 7.48 5.44
C ARG A 56 -12.59 7.44 4.98
N ILE A 57 -13.05 8.49 4.28
CA ILE A 57 -14.41 8.55 3.72
C ILE A 57 -14.62 7.45 2.67
N ALA A 58 -13.64 7.23 1.79
CA ALA A 58 -13.67 6.16 0.80
C ALA A 58 -13.71 4.77 1.45
N ALA A 59 -12.96 4.55 2.54
CA ALA A 59 -12.97 3.29 3.28
C ALA A 59 -14.28 3.03 4.04
N MET A 60 -15.05 4.08 4.39
CA MET A 60 -16.40 3.95 4.94
C MET A 60 -17.43 3.57 3.87
N THR A 61 -17.13 3.81 2.59
CA THR A 61 -17.96 3.36 1.49
C THR A 61 -17.70 1.86 1.29
N PRO A 62 -18.74 1.00 1.25
CA PRO A 62 -18.53 -0.43 1.08
C PRO A 62 -17.77 -0.70 -0.21
N ALA A 63 -16.52 -1.16 -0.07
CA ALA A 63 -15.71 -1.57 -1.20
C ALA A 63 -16.38 -2.76 -1.91
N PRO A 64 -16.34 -2.83 -3.26
CA PRO A 64 -16.73 -4.04 -3.94
C PRO A 64 -15.87 -5.18 -3.41
N ARG A 65 -16.51 -6.19 -2.80
CA ARG A 65 -15.84 -7.46 -2.54
C ARG A 65 -15.35 -7.96 -3.89
N LEU A 66 -14.04 -7.85 -4.14
CA LEU A 66 -13.38 -8.67 -5.15
C LEU A 66 -13.80 -10.09 -4.84
N ALA A 67 -14.64 -10.65 -5.72
CA ALA A 67 -15.01 -12.05 -5.63
C ALA A 67 -13.68 -12.83 -5.58
N ARG A 68 -13.44 -13.45 -4.43
CA ARG A 68 -12.32 -14.38 -4.24
C ARG A 68 -12.39 -15.34 -5.43
N PRO A 69 -11.35 -15.50 -6.26
CA PRO A 69 -11.37 -16.55 -7.27
C PRO A 69 -11.61 -17.86 -6.53
N SER A 70 -12.76 -18.48 -6.84
CA SER A 70 -13.18 -19.73 -6.22
C SER A 70 -12.06 -20.74 -6.44
N ALA A 71 -11.50 -21.24 -5.35
CA ALA A 71 -10.55 -22.35 -5.40
C ALA A 71 -11.25 -23.53 -6.07
N GLY A 72 -10.76 -23.93 -7.23
CA GLY A 72 -11.44 -24.94 -8.04
C GLY A 72 -10.64 -25.44 -9.23
N LEU A 73 -9.33 -25.64 -9.09
CA LEU A 73 -8.59 -26.58 -9.94
C LEU A 73 -7.57 -27.30 -9.07
N SER A 74 -7.88 -28.57 -8.83
CA SER A 74 -7.10 -29.57 -8.10
C SER A 74 -5.67 -29.71 -8.65
N LEU A 75 -4.71 -29.93 -7.74
CA LEU A 75 -3.46 -30.61 -8.08
C LEU A 75 -3.75 -32.01 -8.66
N PRO A 76 -2.86 -32.52 -9.51
CA PRO A 76 -2.07 -33.65 -9.03
C PRO A 76 -0.56 -33.51 -9.33
N ALA A 77 0.26 -33.93 -8.38
CA ALA A 77 1.61 -34.46 -8.60
C ALA A 77 1.54 -35.94 -8.15
N PRO A 78 2.35 -36.91 -8.68
CA PRO A 78 3.82 -36.80 -8.72
C PRO A 78 4.60 -37.58 -9.83
N ALA A 79 5.93 -37.38 -9.82
CA ALA A 79 7.04 -38.32 -10.08
C ALA A 79 7.60 -38.62 -11.51
N SER A 80 8.86 -38.21 -11.72
CA SER A 80 10.03 -38.99 -12.24
C SER A 80 11.12 -37.99 -12.69
N GLU A 81 12.17 -37.68 -11.91
CA GLU A 81 13.41 -38.44 -11.62
C GLU A 81 14.43 -38.53 -12.79
N GLY A 82 15.66 -38.06 -12.54
CA GLY A 82 16.83 -38.10 -13.44
C GLY A 82 17.78 -36.89 -13.28
N GLN A 83 18.46 -36.70 -12.13
CA GLN A 83 19.89 -37.05 -11.89
C GLN A 83 20.89 -36.06 -12.55
N GLY A 84 21.82 -35.34 -11.90
CA GLY A 84 22.29 -35.19 -10.52
C GLY A 84 23.05 -33.84 -10.43
N ASP A 85 23.13 -33.16 -9.29
CA ASP A 85 24.18 -33.40 -8.30
C ASP A 85 23.80 -32.68 -6.97
N ALA A 86 23.76 -33.44 -5.88
CA ALA A 86 23.80 -33.03 -4.47
C ALA A 86 24.07 -34.32 -3.67
N PRO A 87 24.47 -34.35 -2.37
CA PRO A 87 24.45 -33.30 -1.33
C PRO A 87 25.73 -33.45 -0.39
N PRO A 88 25.81 -33.10 0.92
CA PRO A 88 24.79 -32.61 1.85
C PRO A 88 25.16 -31.53 2.91
N MET A 89 24.11 -30.77 3.26
CA MET A 89 23.53 -30.64 4.62
C MET A 89 24.49 -30.48 5.82
N ARG A 90 24.44 -29.30 6.46
CA ARG A 90 24.63 -29.20 7.91
C ARG A 90 23.49 -28.44 8.55
N ALA A 91 22.46 -29.21 8.90
CA ALA A 91 21.66 -28.93 10.07
C ALA A 91 22.52 -29.22 11.31
N LEU A 92 22.90 -28.19 12.05
CA LEU A 92 23.24 -28.30 13.47
C LEU A 92 22.30 -27.35 14.20
N HIS A 93 21.13 -27.86 14.56
CA HIS A 93 20.86 -28.42 15.88
C HIS A 93 20.16 -27.34 16.72
N ARG A 94 18.82 -27.36 16.64
CA ARG A 94 17.97 -26.84 17.72
C ARG A 94 18.41 -27.55 18.99
N LEU A 95 19.26 -26.89 19.77
CA LEU A 95 19.70 -27.40 21.04
C LEU A 95 18.53 -27.27 22.03
N LYS A 96 17.81 -28.38 22.10
CA LYS A 96 16.99 -28.82 23.20
C LYS A 96 17.78 -28.68 24.51
N GLY A 97 17.56 -27.60 25.24
CA GLY A 97 17.80 -27.48 26.66
C GLY A 97 16.54 -26.82 27.23
N GLY A 98 15.70 -27.49 27.99
CA GLY A 98 16.03 -28.29 29.15
C GLY A 98 15.26 -27.66 30.29
N ALA A 99 14.00 -28.06 30.44
CA ALA A 99 13.17 -27.67 31.57
C ALA A 99 13.83 -28.13 32.87
N ARG A 100 14.36 -27.21 33.69
CA ARG A 100 14.52 -27.35 35.16
C ARG A 100 14.65 -25.96 35.78
N GLY A 101 13.68 -25.59 36.63
CA GLY A 101 13.71 -24.32 37.35
C GLY A 101 12.40 -23.90 38.01
N ARG A 102 11.61 -24.85 38.52
CA ARG A 102 10.67 -24.60 39.62
C ARG A 102 10.90 -25.68 40.65
N LEU A 103 11.54 -25.29 41.74
CA LEU A 103 11.35 -25.72 43.13
C LEU A 103 12.05 -24.64 43.96
#